data_AF-A0A178ZEG8-F1
#
_entry.id   AF-A0A178ZEG8-F1
#
_cell.length_a   1.000
_cell.length_b   1.000
_cell.length_c   1.000
_cell.angle_alpha   90.00
_cell.angle_beta   90.00
_cell.angle_gamma   90.00
#
_symmetry.space_group_name_H-M   'P 1'
#
loop_
_entity.id
_entity.type
_entity.pdbx_description
1 polymer ?
#
loop_
_entity_poly.entity_id
_entity_poly.type
_entity_poly.pdbx_seq_one_letter_code
_entity_poly.pdbx_strand_id
1 'polypeptide(L)'
;MSADTRRQQQERQQQERQQQEQQQQQQHTISDAELADIYTFAIQLGKDAGQILLSRLQRRRRDGDGDGDDKDEAKTDNNDDQPVEELVLHEKLNAVDIVTATDTEVEAFIHAAITQRYPSHGFVGEETYSQGSSKEYLVRPDRPTWVVDPLDGTVNFTHGFGMFCVSIALVVDGQEPVVGVVYAPLLGQLFSACRGRGAWLNETTRLPLLGRQGVGPIPRDAPAKCVFACEWGKDRRDIPDGNLHRKVDSFVTMASELSGRGGRGGMVHGVRSLGSATLDLAYTAMGSFDIWWEGGCWEWDVAAGICLLKEAGGLVTTANPPEDWETTATTTTTTTTAEIVDAKLGGRLYLAIRPASDGPDGETARQGQERCVREVWRRVGDWTIRGRELELGVKKKTKKTTMTTKKKHRSLEQRKIIHSCLPRTPSISISLDVYISNHLISSQGRVSQQEHKSER
;
A
#
# COMPACT_ATOMS: atom_id res chain seq x y z
N MET A 1 -34.94 43.90 -23.12
CA MET A 1 -33.54 44.24 -22.79
C MET A 1 -32.71 44.17 -24.06
N SER A 2 -31.91 45.20 -24.33
CA SER A 2 -30.99 45.24 -25.47
C SER A 2 -29.94 44.12 -25.34
N ALA A 3 -29.42 43.64 -26.46
CA ALA A 3 -28.34 42.65 -26.50
C ALA A 3 -27.10 43.12 -25.71
N ASP A 4 -26.82 44.43 -25.72
CA ASP A 4 -25.75 45.04 -24.92
C ASP A 4 -25.97 44.91 -23.41
N THR A 5 -27.22 45.03 -22.96
CA THR A 5 -27.55 44.94 -21.53
C THR A 5 -27.33 43.51 -21.02
N ARG A 6 -27.58 42.48 -21.85
CA ARG A 6 -27.31 41.08 -21.47
C ARG A 6 -25.82 40.78 -21.42
N ARG A 7 -25.05 41.32 -22.36
CA ARG A 7 -23.59 41.15 -22.40
C ARG A 7 -22.91 41.80 -21.19
N GLN A 8 -23.29 43.04 -20.85
CA GLN A 8 -22.79 43.71 -19.65
C GLN A 8 -23.15 42.98 -18.35
N GLN A 9 -24.34 42.37 -18.27
CA GLN A 9 -24.73 41.55 -17.11
C GLN A 9 -23.90 40.27 -16.98
N GLN A 10 -23.60 39.61 -18.10
CA GLN A 10 -22.75 38.41 -18.13
C GLN A 10 -21.32 38.73 -17.73
N GLU A 11 -20.75 39.82 -18.24
CA GLU A 11 -19.40 40.28 -17.88
C GLU A 11 -19.30 40.64 -16.38
N ARG A 12 -20.32 41.29 -15.82
CA ARG A 12 -20.39 41.58 -14.37
C ARG A 12 -20.46 40.31 -13.52
N GLN A 13 -21.31 39.35 -13.89
CA GLN A 13 -21.42 38.07 -13.19
C GLN A 13 -20.15 37.22 -13.32
N GLN A 14 -19.37 37.39 -14.39
CA GLN A 14 -18.10 36.71 -14.57
C GLN A 14 -17.00 37.36 -13.71
N GLN A 15 -16.98 38.69 -13.62
CA GLN A 15 -16.08 39.42 -12.72
C GLN A 15 -16.39 39.17 -11.24
N GLU A 16 -17.66 39.13 -10.85
CA GLU A 16 -18.08 38.80 -9.48
C GLU A 16 -17.70 37.35 -9.10
N ARG A 17 -17.84 36.39 -10.02
CA ARG A 17 -17.36 35.02 -9.81
C ARG A 17 -15.84 34.94 -9.68
N GLN A 18 -15.10 35.62 -10.56
CA GLN A 18 -13.64 35.66 -10.47
C GLN A 18 -13.15 36.34 -9.18
N GLN A 19 -13.84 37.38 -8.70
CA GLN A 19 -13.53 38.00 -7.42
C GLN A 19 -13.88 37.09 -6.24
N GLN A 20 -14.98 36.35 -6.29
CA GLN A 20 -15.33 35.36 -5.26
C GLN A 20 -14.35 34.19 -5.24
N GLU A 21 -13.93 33.69 -6.40
CA GLU A 21 -12.91 32.64 -6.54
C GLU A 21 -11.55 33.12 -6.02
N GLN A 22 -11.13 34.35 -6.35
CA GLN A 22 -9.89 34.94 -5.83
C GLN A 22 -9.95 35.22 -4.32
N GLN A 23 -11.10 35.65 -3.80
CA GLN A 23 -11.29 35.84 -2.36
C GLN A 23 -11.32 34.51 -1.60
N GLN A 24 -11.89 33.45 -2.17
CA GLN A 24 -11.84 32.10 -1.61
C GLN A 24 -10.41 31.53 -1.66
N GLN A 25 -9.67 31.72 -2.75
CA GLN A 25 -8.26 31.30 -2.84
C GLN A 25 -7.35 32.05 -1.86
N GLN A 26 -7.62 33.33 -1.57
CA GLN A 26 -6.88 34.11 -0.58
C GLN A 26 -7.22 33.73 0.88
N GLN A 27 -8.38 33.14 1.15
CA GLN A 27 -8.81 32.82 2.52
C GLN A 27 -8.16 31.56 3.12
N HIS A 28 -7.51 30.73 2.31
CA HIS A 28 -7.05 29.38 2.74
C HIS A 28 -5.55 29.12 2.56
N THR A 29 -4.76 30.16 2.28
CA THR A 29 -3.32 29.98 2.11
C THR A 29 -2.61 29.86 3.46
N ILE A 30 -2.24 28.63 3.85
CA ILE A 30 -1.41 28.38 5.04
C ILE A 30 -0.02 28.98 4.81
N SER A 31 0.44 29.84 5.72
CA SER A 31 1.78 30.45 5.64
C SER A 31 2.90 29.44 5.90
N ASP A 32 4.12 29.69 5.42
CA ASP A 32 5.26 28.77 5.64
C ASP A 32 5.61 28.57 7.12
N ALA A 33 5.39 29.59 7.96
CA ALA A 33 5.61 29.52 9.40
C ALA A 33 4.52 28.67 10.07
N GLU A 34 3.25 28.92 9.74
CA GLU A 34 2.13 28.11 10.23
C GLU A 34 2.26 26.65 9.81
N LEU A 35 2.66 26.39 8.56
CA LEU A 35 2.90 25.04 8.06
C LEU A 35 4.04 24.35 8.82
N ALA A 36 5.09 25.08 9.21
CA ALA A 36 6.18 24.54 10.03
C ALA A 36 5.70 24.15 11.43
N ASP A 37 4.87 24.99 12.04
CA ASP A 37 4.28 24.74 13.37
C ASP A 37 3.35 23.52 13.33
N ILE A 38 2.49 23.45 12.31
CA ILE A 38 1.61 22.30 12.04
C ILE A 38 2.44 21.03 11.86
N TYR A 39 3.51 21.09 11.07
CA TYR A 39 4.37 19.94 10.81
C TYR A 39 5.04 19.42 12.09
N THR A 40 5.57 20.33 12.91
CA THR A 40 6.17 19.99 14.21
C THR A 40 5.14 19.36 15.15
N PHE A 41 3.94 19.94 15.21
CA PHE A 41 2.83 19.40 15.99
C PHE A 41 2.44 17.99 15.51
N ALA A 42 2.30 17.78 14.19
CA ALA A 42 1.90 16.50 13.62
C ALA A 42 2.92 15.39 13.93
N ILE A 43 4.23 15.69 13.89
CA ILE A 43 5.28 14.74 14.25
C ILE A 43 5.13 14.31 15.71
N GLN A 44 4.99 15.27 16.63
CA GLN A 44 4.86 14.95 18.04
C GLN A 44 3.58 14.16 18.32
N LEU A 45 2.46 14.56 17.69
CA LEU A 45 1.19 13.88 17.81
C LEU A 45 1.27 12.41 17.33
N GLY A 46 1.94 12.16 16.20
CA GLY A 46 2.17 10.80 15.70
C GLY A 46 3.01 9.96 16.66
N LYS A 47 4.06 10.53 17.27
CA LYS A 47 4.88 9.85 18.29
C LYS A 47 4.04 9.49 19.51
N ASP A 48 3.29 10.43 20.05
CA ASP A 48 2.46 10.25 21.25
C ASP A 48 1.39 9.19 21.01
N ALA A 49 0.71 9.24 19.87
CA ALA A 49 -0.26 8.22 19.45
C ALA A 49 0.38 6.83 19.31
N GLY A 50 1.58 6.73 18.72
CA GLY A 50 2.29 5.46 18.60
C GLY A 50 2.76 4.89 19.95
N GLN A 51 3.00 5.73 20.96
CA GLN A 51 3.28 5.24 22.32
C GLN A 51 2.05 4.56 22.94
N ILE A 52 0.85 5.05 22.63
CA ILE A 52 -0.40 4.37 23.05
C ILE A 52 -0.43 2.97 22.43
N LEU A 53 -0.22 2.83 21.12
CA LEU A 53 -0.15 1.52 20.45
C LEU A 53 0.90 0.59 21.07
N LEU A 54 2.11 1.10 21.32
CA LEU A 54 3.19 0.31 21.90
C LEU A 54 2.86 -0.17 23.31
N SER A 55 2.29 0.70 24.15
CA SER A 55 1.88 0.35 25.51
C SER A 55 0.79 -0.73 25.51
N ARG A 56 -0.16 -0.67 24.57
CA ARG A 56 -1.22 -1.67 24.41
C ARG A 56 -0.66 -3.01 23.96
N LEU A 57 0.30 -3.01 23.03
CA LEU A 57 0.98 -4.23 22.63
C LEU A 57 1.82 -4.83 23.77
N GLN A 58 2.50 -4.00 24.57
CA GLN A 58 3.29 -4.44 25.72
C GLN A 58 2.42 -5.08 26.81
N ARG A 59 1.27 -4.50 27.13
CA ARG A 59 0.30 -5.08 28.09
C ARG A 59 -0.22 -6.45 27.66
N ARG A 60 -0.18 -6.75 26.36
CA ARG A 60 -0.56 -8.08 25.82
C ARG A 60 0.56 -9.12 25.94
N ARG A 61 1.81 -8.72 26.23
CA ARG A 61 2.90 -9.66 26.44
C ARG A 61 2.66 -10.43 27.72
N ARG A 62 2.60 -11.76 27.59
CA ARG A 62 2.53 -12.71 28.69
C ARG A 62 3.91 -13.32 28.89
N ASP A 63 4.88 -12.50 29.30
CA ASP A 63 6.05 -13.08 29.93
C ASP A 63 5.55 -13.50 31.32
N GLY A 64 5.28 -14.80 31.45
CA GLY A 64 4.75 -15.37 32.66
C GLY A 64 5.82 -15.38 33.74
N ASP A 65 5.79 -14.41 34.65
CA ASP A 65 6.52 -14.48 35.92
C ASP A 65 5.81 -15.42 36.90
N GLY A 66 5.62 -16.65 36.43
CA GLY A 66 5.52 -17.84 37.26
C GLY A 66 6.82 -18.60 37.10
N ASP A 67 7.78 -18.30 37.97
CA ASP A 67 8.96 -19.09 38.35
C ASP A 67 10.33 -18.71 37.73
N GLY A 68 11.18 -18.03 38.53
CA GLY A 68 12.65 -18.11 38.39
C GLY A 68 13.46 -16.81 38.57
N ASP A 69 13.87 -16.52 39.81
CA ASP A 69 15.07 -15.74 40.21
C ASP A 69 15.54 -14.58 39.31
N ASP A 70 15.04 -13.37 39.54
CA ASP A 70 15.86 -12.17 39.38
C ASP A 70 15.64 -11.24 40.58
N LYS A 71 16.62 -11.26 41.49
CA LYS A 71 16.74 -10.32 42.60
C LYS A 71 17.48 -9.09 42.10
N ASP A 72 16.79 -8.21 41.38
CA ASP A 72 17.24 -6.83 41.25
C ASP A 72 16.19 -5.89 41.84
N GLU A 73 16.57 -5.30 42.96
CA GLU A 73 15.81 -4.35 43.75
C GLU A 73 15.59 -3.04 42.96
N ALA A 74 14.43 -2.92 42.32
CA ALA A 74 13.85 -1.62 42.01
C ALA A 74 12.46 -1.55 42.66
N LYS A 75 12.41 -1.02 43.89
CA LYS A 75 11.16 -0.57 44.51
C LYS A 75 10.57 0.56 43.68
N THR A 76 9.59 0.24 42.86
CA THR A 76 8.56 1.20 42.46
C THR A 76 7.24 0.72 43.05
N ASP A 77 6.87 1.35 44.16
CA ASP A 77 5.50 1.36 44.65
C ASP A 77 4.60 1.84 43.51
N ASN A 78 3.72 0.96 42.98
CA ASN A 78 2.38 1.33 42.54
C ASN A 78 1.56 0.06 42.27
N ASN A 79 0.36 0.04 42.85
CA ASN A 79 -0.70 -0.94 42.67
C ASN A 79 -0.99 -1.22 41.18
N ASP A 80 -0.47 -2.31 40.62
CA ASP A 80 -0.85 -2.79 39.28
C ASP A 80 -1.66 -4.08 39.36
N ASP A 81 -2.70 -4.06 40.21
CA ASP A 81 -3.79 -5.05 40.22
C ASP A 81 -4.91 -4.58 39.26
N GLN A 82 -4.51 -4.11 38.07
CA GLN A 82 -5.46 -3.77 37.01
C GLN A 82 -5.85 -5.06 36.27
N PRO A 83 -7.15 -5.32 36.04
CA PRO A 83 -7.58 -6.54 35.38
C PRO A 83 -6.97 -6.64 33.98
N VAL A 84 -6.55 -7.86 33.64
CA VAL A 84 -6.00 -8.21 32.31
C VAL A 84 -7.01 -7.77 31.24
N GLU A 85 -6.64 -6.79 30.44
CA GLU A 85 -7.50 -6.29 29.36
C GLU A 85 -7.47 -7.30 28.21
N GLU A 86 -8.53 -8.08 28.07
CA GLU A 86 -8.70 -9.02 26.96
C GLU A 86 -8.74 -8.25 25.63
N LEU A 87 -8.04 -8.75 24.59
CA LEU A 87 -8.10 -8.13 23.27
C LEU A 87 -9.51 -8.32 22.71
N VAL A 88 -10.34 -7.28 22.84
CA VAL A 88 -11.69 -7.28 22.28
C VAL A 88 -11.59 -6.92 20.80
N LEU A 89 -11.85 -7.91 19.95
CA LEU A 89 -11.98 -7.73 18.50
C LEU A 89 -13.45 -7.53 18.15
N HIS A 90 -13.72 -6.48 17.39
CA HIS A 90 -15.03 -6.27 16.77
C HIS A 90 -14.89 -6.41 15.26
N GLU A 91 -15.77 -7.20 14.64
CA GLU A 91 -15.85 -7.29 13.18
C GLU A 91 -16.55 -6.05 12.61
N LYS A 92 -15.97 -5.47 11.55
CA LYS A 92 -16.53 -4.37 10.75
C LYS A 92 -17.34 -4.98 9.59
N LEU A 93 -16.78 -5.03 8.37
CA LEU A 93 -17.50 -5.52 7.19
C LEU A 93 -17.62 -7.06 7.13
N ASN A 94 -16.63 -7.78 7.66
CA ASN A 94 -16.58 -9.25 7.68
C ASN A 94 -15.53 -9.74 8.70
N ALA A 95 -15.40 -11.05 8.87
CA ALA A 95 -14.52 -11.68 9.87
C ALA A 95 -13.00 -11.39 9.73
N VAL A 96 -12.55 -10.79 8.62
CA VAL A 96 -11.15 -10.36 8.45
C VAL A 96 -10.97 -8.84 8.49
N ASP A 97 -12.06 -8.09 8.60
CA ASP A 97 -12.07 -6.64 8.79
C ASP A 97 -12.40 -6.38 10.26
N ILE A 98 -11.37 -6.12 11.05
CA ILE A 98 -11.46 -6.04 12.51
C ILE A 98 -11.05 -4.67 13.01
N VAL A 99 -11.60 -4.28 14.14
CA VAL A 99 -11.23 -3.09 14.91
C VAL A 99 -11.07 -3.48 16.38
N THR A 100 -10.17 -2.80 17.07
CA THR A 100 -9.93 -2.98 18.51
C THR A 100 -10.32 -1.72 19.27
N ALA A 101 -10.50 -1.84 20.59
CA ALA A 101 -10.68 -0.67 21.46
C ALA A 101 -9.49 0.32 21.37
N THR A 102 -8.30 -0.17 20.98
CA THR A 102 -7.11 0.66 20.79
C THR A 102 -7.26 1.62 19.60
N ASP A 103 -7.85 1.18 18.49
CA ASP A 103 -8.08 2.04 17.31
C ASP A 103 -8.94 3.26 17.71
N THR A 104 -10.04 3.03 18.44
CA THR A 104 -10.94 4.08 18.93
C THR A 104 -10.27 5.02 19.94
N GLU A 105 -9.47 4.47 20.86
CA GLU A 105 -8.74 5.26 21.85
C GLU A 105 -7.73 6.21 21.20
N VAL A 106 -6.94 5.69 20.26
CA VAL A 106 -5.92 6.48 19.55
C VAL A 106 -6.58 7.56 18.70
N GLU A 107 -7.68 7.25 18.00
CA GLU A 107 -8.40 8.27 17.24
C GLU A 107 -8.97 9.37 18.13
N ALA A 108 -9.58 9.02 19.27
CA ALA A 108 -10.12 9.99 20.22
C ALA A 108 -9.02 10.91 20.77
N PHE A 109 -7.85 10.36 21.09
CA PHE A 109 -6.67 11.12 21.50
C PHE A 109 -6.22 12.11 20.42
N ILE A 110 -6.03 11.63 19.19
CA ILE A 110 -5.60 12.45 18.05
C ILE A 110 -6.61 13.56 17.76
N HIS A 111 -7.90 13.21 17.69
CA HIS A 111 -8.98 14.15 17.44
C HIS A 111 -9.02 15.26 18.51
N ALA A 112 -8.97 14.90 19.79
CA ALA A 112 -8.99 15.88 20.88
C ALA A 112 -7.82 16.86 20.81
N ALA A 113 -6.60 16.36 20.56
CA ALA A 113 -5.41 17.20 20.42
C ALA A 113 -5.52 18.17 19.23
N ILE A 114 -6.01 17.68 18.08
CA ILE A 114 -6.24 18.49 16.89
C ILE A 114 -7.31 19.55 17.12
N THR A 115 -8.48 19.18 17.65
CA THR A 115 -9.58 20.12 17.91
C THR A 115 -9.16 21.21 18.90
N GLN A 116 -8.37 20.87 19.90
CA GLN A 116 -7.85 21.84 20.86
C GLN A 116 -6.90 22.84 20.21
N ARG A 117 -5.99 22.38 19.34
CA ARG A 117 -4.95 23.24 18.73
C ARG A 117 -5.42 24.00 17.50
N TYR A 118 -6.31 23.39 16.71
CA TYR A 118 -6.79 23.87 15.41
C TYR A 118 -8.33 23.71 15.29
N PRO A 119 -9.13 24.44 16.09
CA PRO A 119 -10.58 24.26 16.15
C PRO A 119 -11.34 24.59 14.86
N SER A 120 -10.72 25.31 13.92
CA SER A 120 -11.29 25.63 12.61
C SER A 120 -11.04 24.56 11.54
N HIS A 121 -10.13 23.61 11.78
CA HIS A 121 -9.79 22.57 10.81
C HIS A 121 -10.87 21.47 10.79
N GLY A 122 -11.00 20.79 9.65
CA GLY A 122 -11.79 19.57 9.54
C GLY A 122 -11.04 18.36 10.09
N PHE A 123 -11.77 17.28 10.35
CA PHE A 123 -11.22 15.99 10.76
C PHE A 123 -11.94 14.84 10.04
N VAL A 124 -11.16 13.88 9.55
CA VAL A 124 -11.60 12.63 8.92
C VAL A 124 -10.76 11.50 9.52
N GLY A 125 -11.39 10.65 10.33
CA GLY A 125 -10.77 9.46 10.92
C GLY A 125 -11.47 8.18 10.49
N GLU A 126 -10.73 7.07 10.37
CA GLU A 126 -11.30 5.77 9.99
C GLU A 126 -12.47 5.36 10.88
N GLU A 127 -12.34 5.48 12.20
CA GLU A 127 -13.28 4.90 13.15
C GLU A 127 -14.54 5.74 13.31
N THR A 128 -14.38 7.07 13.34
CA THR A 128 -15.51 8.02 13.27
C THR A 128 -16.29 7.84 11.97
N TYR A 129 -15.62 7.55 10.85
CA TYR A 129 -16.31 7.36 9.58
C TYR A 129 -16.95 5.99 9.42
N SER A 130 -16.32 4.92 9.92
CA SER A 130 -16.86 3.55 9.81
C SER A 130 -18.23 3.40 10.48
N GLN A 131 -18.59 4.31 11.39
CA GLN A 131 -19.93 4.40 11.99
C GLN A 131 -20.98 5.07 11.08
N GLY A 132 -20.57 5.77 10.02
CA GLY A 132 -21.41 6.45 9.05
C GLY A 132 -21.39 5.75 7.67
N SER A 133 -22.53 5.24 7.22
CA SER A 133 -22.66 4.43 5.99
C SER A 133 -22.49 5.18 4.66
N SER A 134 -21.90 6.39 4.64
CA SER A 134 -21.67 7.12 3.39
C SER A 134 -20.45 6.55 2.65
N LYS A 135 -20.38 6.77 1.33
CA LYS A 135 -19.16 6.60 0.51
C LYS A 135 -18.73 7.92 -0.12
N GLU A 136 -19.30 9.03 0.35
CA GLU A 136 -18.98 10.35 -0.16
C GLU A 136 -17.56 10.75 0.23
N TYR A 137 -16.92 11.52 -0.65
CA TYR A 137 -15.63 12.11 -0.41
C TYR A 137 -15.72 13.13 0.74
N LEU A 138 -14.87 12.98 1.75
CA LEU A 138 -15.07 13.66 3.05
C LEU A 138 -14.22 14.90 3.24
N VAL A 139 -13.14 15.02 2.48
CA VAL A 139 -12.23 16.15 2.59
C VAL A 139 -12.85 17.31 1.80
N ARG A 140 -13.22 18.38 2.51
CA ARG A 140 -13.88 19.53 1.89
C ARG A 140 -12.84 20.58 1.49
N PRO A 141 -13.08 21.34 0.40
CA PRO A 141 -12.17 22.39 -0.03
C PRO A 141 -12.28 23.67 0.81
N ASP A 142 -13.28 23.79 1.69
CA ASP A 142 -13.57 25.00 2.47
C ASP A 142 -12.73 25.14 3.75
N ARG A 143 -11.86 24.17 4.07
CA ARG A 143 -10.96 24.23 5.24
C ARG A 143 -9.82 23.20 5.14
N PRO A 144 -8.67 23.46 5.79
CA PRO A 144 -7.67 22.41 6.04
C PRO A 144 -8.30 21.27 6.83
N THR A 145 -8.05 20.03 6.42
CA THR A 145 -8.67 18.84 7.00
C THR A 145 -7.60 17.85 7.40
N TRP A 146 -7.62 17.43 8.66
CA TRP A 146 -6.78 16.36 9.16
C TRP A 146 -7.38 15.01 8.75
N VAL A 147 -6.60 14.17 8.10
CA VAL A 147 -7.00 12.84 7.65
C VAL A 147 -6.14 11.82 8.38
N VAL A 148 -6.76 10.94 9.16
CA VAL A 148 -6.09 10.12 10.17
C VAL A 148 -6.50 8.66 10.05
N ASP A 149 -5.50 7.78 10.04
CA ASP A 149 -5.68 6.37 10.40
C ASP A 149 -5.01 6.17 11.77
N PRO A 150 -5.79 5.91 12.84
CA PRO A 150 -5.23 5.72 14.17
C PRO A 150 -4.38 4.44 14.27
N LEU A 151 -4.65 3.44 13.43
CA LEU A 151 -3.97 2.14 13.42
C LEU A 151 -4.13 1.47 12.05
N ASP A 152 -3.28 1.85 11.08
CA ASP A 152 -3.19 1.11 9.83
C ASP A 152 -2.47 -0.21 10.10
N GLY A 153 -3.02 -1.30 9.56
CA GLY A 153 -2.59 -2.66 9.83
C GLY A 153 -3.16 -3.24 11.14
N THR A 154 -4.43 -3.01 11.46
CA THR A 154 -5.11 -3.61 12.64
C THR A 154 -4.93 -5.13 12.71
N VAL A 155 -4.99 -5.84 11.58
CA VAL A 155 -4.71 -7.29 11.53
C VAL A 155 -3.27 -7.59 11.96
N ASN A 156 -2.31 -6.78 11.52
CA ASN A 156 -0.92 -6.95 11.93
C ASN A 156 -0.74 -6.71 13.42
N PHE A 157 -1.32 -5.64 13.96
CA PHE A 157 -1.30 -5.33 15.38
C PHE A 157 -1.89 -6.45 16.25
N THR A 158 -3.05 -6.97 15.85
CA THR A 158 -3.73 -8.05 16.58
C THR A 158 -2.93 -9.35 16.58
N HIS A 159 -2.17 -9.64 15.52
CA HIS A 159 -1.27 -10.79 15.44
C HIS A 159 0.15 -10.53 15.96
N GLY A 160 0.48 -9.31 16.37
CA GLY A 160 1.82 -8.94 16.81
C GLY A 160 2.85 -8.86 15.67
N PHE A 161 2.40 -8.81 14.42
CA PHE A 161 3.28 -8.55 13.28
C PHE A 161 3.60 -7.06 13.23
N GLY A 162 4.88 -6.69 13.27
CA GLY A 162 5.31 -5.30 13.53
C GLY A 162 5.04 -4.26 12.44
N MET A 163 4.37 -4.64 11.35
CA MET A 163 4.06 -3.76 10.22
C MET A 163 2.71 -3.05 10.44
N PHE A 164 2.60 -2.26 11.51
CA PHE A 164 1.44 -1.40 11.78
C PHE A 164 1.91 0.00 12.13
N CYS A 165 1.07 1.02 11.90
CA CYS A 165 1.46 2.40 12.13
C CYS A 165 0.29 3.33 12.43
N VAL A 166 0.59 4.49 13.01
CA VAL A 166 -0.29 5.65 13.01
C VAL A 166 -0.04 6.46 11.73
N SER A 167 -1.11 6.86 11.04
CA SER A 167 -1.08 7.74 9.85
C SER A 167 -1.78 9.06 10.14
N ILE A 168 -1.10 10.19 9.94
CA ILE A 168 -1.65 11.54 10.12
C ILE A 168 -1.27 12.39 8.92
N ALA A 169 -2.26 12.98 8.25
CA ALA A 169 -2.04 13.95 7.19
C ALA A 169 -2.83 15.23 7.41
N LEU A 170 -2.29 16.35 6.93
CA LEU A 170 -3.07 17.57 6.70
C LEU A 170 -3.30 17.74 5.21
N VAL A 171 -4.56 17.81 4.81
CA VAL A 171 -4.99 18.02 3.42
C VAL A 171 -5.60 19.41 3.28
N VAL A 172 -5.19 20.14 2.24
CA VAL A 172 -5.72 21.47 1.89
C VAL A 172 -6.39 21.44 0.53
N ASP A 173 -7.21 22.46 0.27
CA ASP A 173 -7.98 22.63 -0.97
C ASP A 173 -8.83 21.40 -1.35
N GLY A 174 -9.13 20.58 -0.34
CA GLY A 174 -9.90 19.35 -0.47
C GLY A 174 -9.21 18.24 -1.25
N GLN A 175 -7.92 18.30 -1.59
CA GLN A 175 -7.23 17.22 -2.31
C GLN A 175 -5.73 17.07 -2.02
N GLU A 176 -5.02 18.14 -1.65
CA GLU A 176 -3.55 18.13 -1.61
C GLU A 176 -3.00 17.87 -0.20
N PRO A 177 -2.33 16.72 0.05
CA PRO A 177 -1.66 16.47 1.32
C PRO A 177 -0.38 17.31 1.46
N VAL A 178 -0.36 18.24 2.42
CA VAL A 178 0.75 19.18 2.64
C VAL A 178 1.63 18.82 3.83
N VAL A 179 1.13 17.98 4.73
CA VAL A 179 1.87 17.35 5.82
C VAL A 179 1.48 15.87 5.84
N GLY A 180 2.45 14.98 6.02
CA GLY A 180 2.23 13.56 6.23
C GLY A 180 3.18 13.02 7.29
N VAL A 181 2.64 12.26 8.24
CA VAL A 181 3.37 11.60 9.33
C VAL A 181 2.89 10.16 9.42
N VAL A 182 3.82 9.22 9.35
CA VAL A 182 3.57 7.78 9.47
C VAL A 182 4.53 7.24 10.53
N TYR A 183 4.02 6.73 11.64
CA TYR A 183 4.86 6.19 12.71
C TYR A 183 4.55 4.73 12.97
N ALA A 184 5.51 3.85 12.68
CA ALA A 184 5.52 2.44 13.06
C ALA A 184 6.28 2.26 14.38
N PRO A 185 5.59 2.25 15.53
CA PRO A 185 6.24 2.36 16.83
C PRO A 185 7.09 1.14 17.19
N LEU A 186 6.65 -0.08 16.82
CA LEU A 186 7.40 -1.30 17.12
C LEU A 186 8.73 -1.36 16.36
N LEU A 187 8.78 -0.77 15.17
CA LEU A 187 10.00 -0.71 14.35
C LEU A 187 10.88 0.51 14.67
N GLY A 188 10.38 1.47 15.47
CA GLY A 188 11.07 2.74 15.69
C GLY A 188 11.26 3.52 14.39
N GLN A 189 10.30 3.45 13.47
CA GLN A 189 10.35 4.12 12.17
C GLN A 189 9.28 5.21 12.09
N LEU A 190 9.72 6.46 12.08
CA LEU A 190 8.92 7.66 11.86
C LEU A 190 9.23 8.22 10.47
N PHE A 191 8.26 8.15 9.58
CA PHE A 191 8.31 8.83 8.30
C PHE A 191 7.56 10.15 8.40
N SER A 192 8.15 11.23 7.93
CA SER A 192 7.49 12.54 7.95
C SER A 192 7.83 13.36 6.70
N ALA A 193 6.86 14.11 6.20
CA ALA A 193 7.01 15.03 5.09
C ALA A 193 6.17 16.29 5.30
N CYS A 194 6.69 17.39 4.76
CA CYS A 194 6.00 18.67 4.70
C CYS A 194 6.26 19.28 3.32
N ARG A 195 5.24 19.86 2.71
CA ARG A 195 5.31 20.48 1.38
C ARG A 195 6.53 21.40 1.27
N GLY A 196 7.39 21.14 0.29
CA GLY A 196 8.59 21.91 0.00
C GLY A 196 9.76 21.69 0.99
N ARG A 197 9.65 20.77 1.94
CA ARG A 197 10.66 20.49 2.98
C ARG A 197 11.25 19.08 2.87
N GLY A 198 10.85 18.30 1.88
CA GLY A 198 11.28 16.93 1.67
C GLY A 198 10.64 15.93 2.64
N ALA A 199 10.92 14.65 2.38
CA ALA A 199 10.51 13.54 3.22
C ALA A 199 11.70 13.00 4.03
N TRP A 200 11.43 12.52 5.24
CA TRP A 200 12.42 12.15 6.24
C TRP A 200 12.04 10.85 6.95
N LEU A 201 13.04 10.05 7.28
CA LEU A 201 12.98 8.91 8.19
C LEU A 201 13.68 9.31 9.49
N ASN A 202 12.98 9.11 10.61
CA ASN A 202 13.39 9.43 11.97
C ASN A 202 13.91 10.86 12.12
N GLU A 203 13.33 11.81 11.37
CA GLU A 203 13.66 13.24 11.33
C GLU A 203 15.10 13.58 10.87
N THR A 204 15.99 12.59 10.79
CA THR A 204 17.42 12.77 10.53
C THR A 204 17.84 12.32 9.14
N THR A 205 17.14 11.33 8.57
CA THR A 205 17.55 10.69 7.32
C THR A 205 16.61 11.10 6.20
N ARG A 206 17.10 11.91 5.25
CA ARG A 206 16.29 12.33 4.10
C ARG A 206 15.97 11.16 3.18
N LEU A 207 14.75 11.13 2.65
CA LEU A 207 14.30 10.15 1.65
C LEU A 207 14.52 10.65 0.21
N PRO A 208 14.72 9.73 -0.76
CA PRO A 208 14.84 8.28 -0.59
C PRO A 208 16.12 7.87 0.16
N LEU A 209 16.13 6.68 0.78
CA LEU A 209 17.16 6.25 1.73
C LEU A 209 18.57 6.22 1.13
N LEU A 210 18.69 5.79 -0.13
CA LEU A 210 19.97 5.75 -0.85
C LEU A 210 20.30 7.09 -1.54
N GLY A 211 19.48 8.11 -1.35
CA GLY A 211 19.54 9.37 -2.10
C GLY A 211 19.19 9.18 -3.59
N ARG A 212 19.01 10.29 -4.31
CA ARG A 212 18.60 10.25 -5.74
C ARG A 212 19.55 9.45 -6.63
N GLN A 213 20.86 9.62 -6.42
CA GLN A 213 21.86 8.87 -7.19
C GLN A 213 21.90 7.39 -6.81
N GLY A 214 21.65 7.04 -5.54
CA GLY A 214 21.68 5.65 -5.08
C GLY A 214 20.44 4.85 -5.45
N VAL A 215 19.25 5.48 -5.54
CA VAL A 215 18.06 4.80 -6.09
C VAL A 215 18.12 4.63 -7.61
N GLY A 216 18.89 5.48 -8.30
CA GLY A 216 19.08 5.42 -9.74
C GLY A 216 17.80 5.67 -10.56
N PRO A 217 17.91 5.59 -11.90
CA PRO A 217 16.78 5.73 -12.79
C PRO A 217 15.84 4.52 -12.69
N ILE A 218 14.63 4.67 -13.22
CA ILE A 218 13.71 3.54 -13.39
C ILE A 218 14.29 2.57 -14.44
N PRO A 219 14.40 1.26 -14.18
CA PRO A 219 14.92 0.29 -15.13
C PRO A 219 14.26 0.40 -16.51
N ARG A 220 15.06 0.30 -17.58
CA ARG A 220 14.57 0.37 -18.97
C ARG A 220 13.54 -0.71 -19.28
N ASP A 221 13.73 -1.89 -18.70
CA ASP A 221 12.89 -3.07 -18.83
C ASP A 221 11.82 -3.18 -17.73
N ALA A 222 11.59 -2.11 -16.95
CA ALA A 222 10.50 -2.06 -15.96
C ALA A 222 9.18 -2.58 -16.55
N PRO A 223 8.41 -3.41 -15.81
CA PRO A 223 8.57 -3.70 -14.39
C PRO A 223 9.60 -4.80 -14.08
N ALA A 224 10.35 -5.29 -15.09
CA ALA A 224 11.52 -6.10 -14.81
C ALA A 224 12.50 -5.35 -13.92
N LYS A 225 13.07 -6.10 -12.98
CA LYS A 225 13.97 -5.62 -11.94
C LYS A 225 13.35 -4.77 -10.82
N CYS A 226 12.06 -4.49 -10.90
CA CYS A 226 11.34 -3.76 -9.85
C CYS A 226 10.89 -4.70 -8.73
N VAL A 227 10.76 -4.18 -7.52
CA VAL A 227 9.99 -4.76 -6.41
C VAL A 227 8.58 -4.18 -6.44
N PHE A 228 7.58 -5.06 -6.44
CA PHE A 228 6.16 -4.71 -6.47
C PHE A 228 5.51 -4.93 -5.11
N ALA A 229 4.92 -3.90 -4.53
CA ALA A 229 4.16 -3.96 -3.29
C ALA A 229 2.66 -3.93 -3.59
N CYS A 230 1.89 -4.75 -2.88
CA CYS A 230 0.45 -4.86 -3.04
C CYS A 230 -0.20 -5.52 -1.83
N GLU A 231 -1.50 -5.27 -1.65
CA GLU A 231 -2.29 -5.87 -0.58
C GLU A 231 -3.54 -6.60 -1.10
N TRP A 232 -3.84 -7.75 -0.47
CA TRP A 232 -4.98 -8.60 -0.82
C TRP A 232 -6.34 -7.96 -0.51
N GLY A 233 -6.35 -6.89 0.29
CA GLY A 233 -7.55 -6.14 0.68
C GLY A 233 -8.45 -6.91 1.64
N LYS A 234 -9.64 -6.35 1.93
CA LYS A 234 -10.64 -6.90 2.88
C LYS A 234 -11.72 -7.76 2.22
N ASP A 235 -11.86 -7.73 0.89
CA ASP A 235 -12.86 -8.54 0.18
C ASP A 235 -12.44 -10.01 0.16
N ARG A 236 -13.35 -10.90 0.57
CA ARG A 236 -13.15 -12.35 0.62
C ARG A 236 -14.18 -13.12 -0.19
N ARG A 237 -15.04 -12.42 -0.93
CA ARG A 237 -16.08 -13.06 -1.74
C ARG A 237 -15.44 -13.72 -2.96
N ASP A 238 -15.63 -15.03 -3.08
CA ASP A 238 -15.21 -15.81 -4.23
C ASP A 238 -16.24 -15.66 -5.36
N ILE A 239 -16.18 -14.51 -6.02
CA ILE A 239 -17.05 -14.16 -7.14
C ILE A 239 -16.14 -13.94 -8.36
N PRO A 240 -16.34 -14.66 -9.47
CA PRO A 240 -15.64 -14.40 -10.72
C PRO A 240 -15.73 -12.93 -11.10
N ASP A 241 -14.62 -12.34 -11.53
CA ASP A 241 -14.49 -10.90 -11.84
C ASP A 241 -14.80 -9.97 -10.64
N GLY A 242 -14.85 -10.49 -9.41
CA GLY A 242 -14.96 -9.72 -8.18
C GLY A 242 -13.66 -8.96 -7.85
N ASN A 243 -13.70 -8.10 -6.81
CA ASN A 243 -12.53 -7.31 -6.41
C ASN A 243 -11.33 -8.19 -6.03
N LEU A 244 -11.57 -9.27 -5.28
CA LEU A 244 -10.53 -10.23 -4.92
C LEU A 244 -9.89 -10.85 -6.17
N HIS A 245 -10.68 -11.40 -7.10
CA HIS A 245 -10.17 -12.01 -8.33
C HIS A 245 -9.35 -11.02 -9.16
N ARG A 246 -9.85 -9.79 -9.37
CA ARG A 246 -9.11 -8.75 -10.10
C ARG A 246 -7.78 -8.36 -9.45
N LYS A 247 -7.73 -8.30 -8.12
CA LYS A 247 -6.48 -8.08 -7.38
C LYS A 247 -5.51 -9.24 -7.61
N VAL A 248 -5.94 -10.46 -7.35
CA VAL A 248 -5.11 -11.66 -7.48
C VAL A 248 -4.57 -11.81 -8.89
N ASP A 249 -5.39 -11.61 -9.90
CA ASP A 249 -4.98 -11.70 -11.31
C ASP A 249 -3.96 -10.61 -11.68
N SER A 250 -4.08 -9.41 -11.11
CA SER A 250 -3.07 -8.35 -11.24
C SER A 250 -1.75 -8.81 -10.62
N PHE A 251 -1.79 -9.41 -9.43
CA PHE A 251 -0.59 -9.86 -8.72
C PHE A 251 0.08 -11.02 -9.45
N VAL A 252 -0.70 -11.99 -9.92
CA VAL A 252 -0.21 -13.11 -10.72
C VAL A 252 0.39 -12.60 -12.03
N THR A 253 -0.22 -11.61 -12.69
CA THR A 253 0.35 -11.01 -13.90
C THR A 253 1.67 -10.30 -13.62
N MET A 254 1.77 -9.57 -12.52
CA MET A 254 3.00 -8.89 -12.13
C MET A 254 4.09 -9.87 -11.67
N ALA A 255 3.72 -11.00 -11.08
CA ALA A 255 4.66 -12.02 -10.62
C ALA A 255 5.14 -12.96 -11.74
N SER A 256 4.27 -13.30 -12.70
CA SER A 256 4.51 -14.38 -13.66
C SER A 256 5.21 -13.93 -14.93
N GLU A 257 6.06 -14.80 -15.50
CA GLU A 257 6.57 -14.65 -16.86
C GLU A 257 5.45 -14.90 -17.87
N LEU A 258 5.13 -13.93 -18.73
CA LEU A 258 4.12 -14.14 -19.77
C LEU A 258 4.64 -14.94 -20.99
N SER A 259 5.95 -15.23 -21.09
CA SER A 259 6.50 -15.94 -22.28
C SER A 259 7.96 -16.41 -22.26
N GLY A 260 8.75 -16.27 -21.19
CA GLY A 260 10.19 -16.63 -21.19
C GLY A 260 10.58 -17.82 -20.30
N ARG A 261 11.86 -18.24 -20.41
CA ARG A 261 12.62 -19.24 -19.62
C ARG A 261 11.91 -20.53 -19.15
N GLY A 262 10.84 -20.98 -19.81
CA GLY A 262 10.07 -22.14 -19.37
C GLY A 262 9.39 -21.93 -18.00
N GLY A 263 8.99 -20.68 -17.69
CA GLY A 263 8.30 -20.35 -16.44
C GLY A 263 9.22 -20.20 -15.23
N ARG A 264 10.45 -19.70 -15.43
CA ARG A 264 11.49 -19.57 -14.38
C ARG A 264 11.98 -18.14 -14.13
N GLY A 265 11.44 -17.12 -14.80
CA GLY A 265 11.73 -15.70 -14.56
C GLY A 265 10.49 -14.92 -14.14
N GLY A 266 10.41 -14.46 -12.89
CA GLY A 266 9.35 -13.53 -12.50
C GLY A 266 9.44 -12.22 -13.31
N MET A 267 8.28 -11.61 -13.62
CA MET A 267 8.27 -10.33 -14.35
C MET A 267 8.85 -9.22 -13.46
N VAL A 268 8.40 -9.10 -12.21
CA VAL A 268 9.07 -8.30 -11.17
C VAL A 268 10.12 -9.15 -10.44
N HIS A 269 11.11 -8.51 -9.80
CA HIS A 269 12.09 -9.21 -8.96
C HIS A 269 11.47 -9.85 -7.71
N GLY A 270 10.41 -9.25 -7.20
CA GLY A 270 9.70 -9.79 -6.05
C GLY A 270 8.42 -9.04 -5.78
N VAL A 271 7.51 -9.73 -5.08
CA VAL A 271 6.26 -9.16 -4.57
C VAL A 271 6.36 -9.01 -3.05
N ARG A 272 5.81 -7.94 -2.49
CA ARG A 272 5.72 -7.67 -1.04
C ARG A 272 4.28 -7.31 -0.68
N SER A 273 3.88 -7.70 0.52
CA SER A 273 2.65 -7.30 1.18
C SER A 273 2.99 -7.11 2.65
N LEU A 274 2.99 -5.87 3.12
CA LEU A 274 3.29 -5.55 4.52
C LEU A 274 2.05 -5.67 5.41
N GLY A 275 0.84 -5.70 4.85
CA GLY A 275 -0.43 -5.66 5.57
C GLY A 275 -0.82 -4.26 6.05
N SER A 276 -0.18 -3.21 5.50
CA SER A 276 -0.46 -1.79 5.77
C SER A 276 -0.16 -0.99 4.51
N ALA A 277 -1.20 -0.39 3.93
CA ALA A 277 -1.10 0.44 2.72
C ALA A 277 -0.24 1.68 2.97
N THR A 278 -0.34 2.25 4.17
CA THR A 278 0.43 3.42 4.59
C THR A 278 1.93 3.10 4.62
N LEU A 279 2.32 1.95 5.20
CA LEU A 279 3.72 1.53 5.24
C LEU A 279 4.25 1.15 3.86
N ASP A 280 3.44 0.53 3.02
CA ASP A 280 3.85 0.26 1.64
C ASP A 280 4.18 1.54 0.87
N LEU A 281 3.36 2.59 1.01
CA LEU A 281 3.63 3.90 0.43
C LEU A 281 4.89 4.54 1.04
N ALA A 282 5.07 4.47 2.35
CA ALA A 282 6.27 4.99 3.02
C ALA A 282 7.56 4.28 2.55
N TYR A 283 7.51 2.96 2.35
CA TYR A 283 8.61 2.16 1.83
C TYR A 283 8.86 2.41 0.33
N THR A 284 7.82 2.76 -0.43
CA THR A 284 7.94 3.25 -1.80
C THR A 284 8.61 4.63 -1.86
N ALA A 285 8.23 5.55 -0.97
CA ALA A 285 8.90 6.85 -0.81
C ALA A 285 10.36 6.71 -0.37
N MET A 286 10.66 5.71 0.47
CA MET A 286 12.02 5.33 0.86
C MET A 286 12.85 4.83 -0.32
N GLY A 287 12.22 4.32 -1.38
CA GLY A 287 12.86 3.68 -2.53
C GLY A 287 13.13 2.19 -2.33
N SER A 288 12.60 1.58 -1.27
CA SER A 288 12.72 0.15 -0.98
C SER A 288 11.78 -0.70 -1.83
N PHE A 289 10.63 -0.15 -2.20
CA PHE A 289 9.73 -0.68 -3.23
C PHE A 289 9.79 0.21 -4.45
N ASP A 290 9.75 -0.37 -5.65
CA ASP A 290 9.77 0.39 -6.90
C ASP A 290 8.36 0.82 -7.32
N ILE A 291 7.40 -0.09 -7.13
CA ILE A 291 6.02 0.02 -7.56
C ILE A 291 5.14 -0.39 -6.38
N TRP A 292 4.18 0.45 -6.00
CA TRP A 292 3.07 0.04 -5.15
C TRP A 292 1.76 0.21 -5.92
N TRP A 293 0.93 -0.81 -5.91
CA TRP A 293 -0.38 -0.79 -6.55
C TRP A 293 -1.41 -1.31 -5.56
N GLU A 294 -2.46 -0.52 -5.36
CA GLU A 294 -3.59 -0.97 -4.56
C GLU A 294 -4.92 -0.35 -4.98
N GLY A 295 -5.94 -1.21 -5.01
CA GLY A 295 -7.32 -0.80 -5.14
C GLY A 295 -8.09 -1.02 -3.84
N GLY A 296 -8.92 -0.04 -3.49
CA GLY A 296 -9.79 -0.08 -2.32
C GLY A 296 -9.27 0.65 -1.09
N CYS A 297 -8.24 1.51 -1.19
CA CYS A 297 -7.70 2.31 -0.07
C CYS A 297 -8.48 3.61 0.17
N TRP A 298 -8.69 3.97 1.43
CA TRP A 298 -9.35 5.19 1.89
C TRP A 298 -8.36 6.33 1.98
N GLU A 299 -8.90 7.53 2.17
CA GLU A 299 -8.12 8.75 2.28
C GLU A 299 -7.11 8.66 3.42
N TRP A 300 -7.48 8.05 4.54
CA TRP A 300 -6.62 7.84 5.69
C TRP A 300 -5.48 6.83 5.46
N ASP A 301 -5.72 5.79 4.66
CA ASP A 301 -4.71 4.82 4.24
C ASP A 301 -3.59 5.44 3.38
N VAL A 302 -3.87 6.52 2.65
CA VAL A 302 -2.97 7.01 1.59
C VAL A 302 -2.50 8.45 1.74
N ALA A 303 -3.23 9.34 2.42
CA ALA A 303 -2.93 10.77 2.40
C ALA A 303 -1.51 11.09 2.91
N ALA A 304 -1.10 10.48 4.03
CA ALA A 304 0.24 10.70 4.59
C ALA A 304 1.33 10.11 3.68
N GLY A 305 1.10 8.89 3.16
CA GLY A 305 1.99 8.21 2.22
C GLY A 305 2.18 8.96 0.90
N ILE A 306 1.11 9.57 0.37
CA ILE A 306 1.16 10.41 -0.84
C ILE A 306 2.04 11.65 -0.59
N CYS A 307 1.89 12.31 0.55
CA CYS A 307 2.73 13.45 0.92
C CYS A 307 4.22 13.04 0.95
N LEU A 308 4.53 11.93 1.64
CA LEU A 308 5.88 11.36 1.72
C LEU A 308 6.46 11.08 0.34
N LEU A 309 5.69 10.40 -0.52
CA LEU A 309 6.13 10.01 -1.84
C LEU A 309 6.39 11.22 -2.74
N LYS A 310 5.49 12.21 -2.77
CA LYS A 310 5.64 13.45 -3.54
C LYS A 310 6.90 14.21 -3.10
N GLU A 311 7.07 14.40 -1.79
CA GLU A 311 8.23 15.12 -1.23
C GLU A 311 9.56 14.35 -1.39
N ALA A 312 9.52 13.03 -1.48
CA ALA A 312 10.68 12.22 -1.85
C ALA A 312 11.01 12.28 -3.36
N GLY A 313 10.08 12.74 -4.20
CA GLY A 313 10.23 12.85 -5.66
C GLY A 313 9.65 11.67 -6.43
N GLY A 314 8.72 10.91 -5.83
CA GLY A 314 7.98 9.84 -6.49
C GLY A 314 6.86 10.33 -7.41
N LEU A 315 6.08 9.38 -7.91
CA LEU A 315 4.88 9.61 -8.71
C LEU A 315 3.73 8.81 -8.11
N VAL A 316 2.54 9.40 -7.97
CA VAL A 316 1.33 8.65 -7.65
C VAL A 316 0.19 9.04 -8.59
N THR A 317 -0.46 8.04 -9.16
CA THR A 317 -1.56 8.19 -10.14
C THR A 317 -2.62 7.12 -9.89
N THR A 318 -3.64 7.08 -10.74
CA THR A 318 -4.68 6.03 -10.69
C THR A 318 -4.11 4.64 -11.00
N ALA A 319 -4.54 3.65 -10.23
CA ALA A 319 -4.19 2.24 -10.47
C ALA A 319 -4.69 1.69 -11.81
N ASN A 320 -5.84 2.19 -12.28
CA ASN A 320 -6.41 1.81 -13.55
C ASN A 320 -6.08 2.86 -14.62
N PRO A 321 -5.75 2.43 -15.84
CA PRO A 321 -5.58 3.38 -16.93
C PRO A 321 -6.88 4.12 -17.25
N PRO A 322 -6.80 5.38 -17.71
CA PRO A 322 -7.94 6.06 -18.33
C PRO A 322 -8.30 5.40 -19.68
N GLU A 323 -9.48 5.73 -20.21
CA GLU A 323 -9.85 5.34 -21.58
C GLU A 323 -8.82 5.85 -22.60
N ASP A 324 -8.60 5.09 -23.68
CA ASP A 324 -7.72 5.43 -24.80
C ASP A 324 -6.24 5.72 -24.45
N TRP A 325 -5.77 5.29 -23.29
CA TRP A 325 -4.42 5.56 -22.79
C TRP A 325 -3.27 5.04 -23.69
N GLU A 326 -3.54 4.06 -24.56
CA GLU A 326 -2.56 3.44 -25.49
C GLU A 326 -2.63 3.93 -26.95
N THR A 327 -3.51 4.86 -27.30
CA THR A 327 -3.82 5.07 -28.73
C THR A 327 -2.65 5.65 -29.54
N THR A 328 -2.05 4.80 -30.38
CA THR A 328 -1.28 5.18 -31.59
C THR A 328 -1.96 4.57 -32.82
N ALA A 329 -2.39 5.40 -33.78
CA ALA A 329 -2.95 4.91 -35.05
C ALA A 329 -1.96 5.12 -36.21
N THR A 330 -1.64 4.05 -36.94
CA THR A 330 -0.99 4.12 -38.27
C THR A 330 -2.08 4.20 -39.34
N THR A 331 -2.10 5.18 -40.25
CA THR A 331 -1.10 5.31 -41.33
C THR A 331 -0.85 6.76 -41.78
N THR A 332 -1.29 7.80 -41.06
CA THR A 332 -0.86 9.16 -41.45
C THR A 332 -0.61 10.18 -40.34
N THR A 333 -1.23 10.10 -39.16
CA THR A 333 -0.73 10.68 -37.89
C THR A 333 -1.79 10.51 -36.80
N THR A 334 -1.44 9.90 -35.66
CA THR A 334 -2.18 10.10 -34.40
C THR A 334 -1.25 9.85 -33.21
N THR A 335 -1.00 10.90 -32.43
CA THR A 335 -0.24 10.87 -31.17
C THR A 335 -1.13 11.46 -30.09
N THR A 336 -1.51 10.65 -29.10
CA THR A 336 -1.64 11.11 -27.72
C THR A 336 -1.36 9.92 -26.79
N THR A 337 -0.19 9.88 -26.16
CA THR A 337 -0.04 9.12 -24.91
C THR A 337 -0.81 9.88 -23.85
N ALA A 338 -1.86 9.30 -23.25
CA ALA A 338 -2.64 9.99 -22.23
C ALA A 338 -1.72 10.60 -21.16
N GLU A 339 -2.07 11.81 -20.74
CA GLU A 339 -1.40 12.50 -19.65
C GLU A 339 -1.53 11.66 -18.37
N ILE A 340 -0.42 11.47 -17.66
CA ILE A 340 -0.43 10.83 -16.35
C ILE A 340 -0.74 11.92 -15.33
N VAL A 341 -2.00 11.97 -14.92
CA VAL A 341 -2.49 12.90 -13.89
C VAL A 341 -2.19 12.37 -12.49
N ASP A 342 -1.99 13.29 -11.55
CA ASP A 342 -1.86 12.96 -10.13
C ASP A 342 -3.09 12.19 -9.63
N ALA A 343 -2.87 11.29 -8.67
CA ALA A 343 -3.96 10.54 -8.06
C ALA A 343 -4.94 11.47 -7.35
N LYS A 344 -6.23 11.24 -7.57
CA LYS A 344 -7.30 11.90 -6.83
C LYS A 344 -7.44 11.24 -5.45
N LEU A 345 -7.33 12.02 -4.37
CA LEU A 345 -7.64 11.54 -3.03
C LEU A 345 -9.13 11.17 -2.96
N GLY A 346 -9.45 10.01 -2.39
CA GLY A 346 -10.78 9.38 -2.45
C GLY A 346 -11.09 8.65 -3.77
N GLY A 347 -10.18 8.65 -4.75
CA GLY A 347 -10.30 7.89 -5.99
C GLY A 347 -10.22 6.37 -5.82
N ARG A 348 -9.75 5.90 -4.66
CA ARG A 348 -9.72 4.48 -4.23
C ARG A 348 -8.84 3.55 -5.04
N LEU A 349 -8.18 4.05 -6.08
CA LEU A 349 -7.34 3.28 -6.98
C LEU A 349 -6.02 4.01 -7.10
N TYR A 350 -4.94 3.44 -6.57
CA TYR A 350 -3.66 4.11 -6.46
C TYR A 350 -2.52 3.26 -7.02
N LEU A 351 -1.66 3.93 -7.79
CA LEU A 351 -0.40 3.40 -8.30
C LEU A 351 0.70 4.39 -7.99
N ALA A 352 1.65 3.98 -7.15
CA ALA A 352 2.83 4.75 -6.80
C ALA A 352 4.08 4.16 -7.46
N ILE A 353 4.93 5.04 -7.97
CA ILE A 353 6.28 4.73 -8.42
C ILE A 353 7.26 5.50 -7.54
N ARG A 354 8.31 4.81 -7.10
CA ARG A 354 9.35 5.38 -6.23
C ARG A 354 10.01 6.64 -6.81
N PRO A 355 10.72 7.42 -5.97
CA PRO A 355 11.66 8.42 -6.45
C PRO A 355 12.72 7.83 -7.39
N ALA A 356 13.12 8.60 -8.41
CA ALA A 356 14.12 8.19 -9.39
C ALA A 356 15.09 9.33 -9.73
N SER A 357 16.22 8.98 -10.35
CA SER A 357 17.11 9.94 -11.02
C SER A 357 16.88 9.95 -12.53
N ASP A 358 17.47 10.94 -13.19
CA ASP A 358 17.58 10.93 -14.65
C ASP A 358 18.42 9.74 -15.13
N GLY A 359 18.08 9.22 -16.30
CA GLY A 359 18.78 8.15 -16.99
C GLY A 359 20.01 8.66 -17.73
N PRO A 360 20.99 7.78 -18.00
CA PRO A 360 22.25 8.15 -18.66
C PRO A 360 22.10 8.58 -20.14
N ASP A 361 20.95 8.33 -20.74
CA ASP A 361 20.58 8.64 -22.13
C ASP A 361 19.69 9.89 -22.25
N GLY A 362 19.52 10.64 -21.16
CA GLY A 362 18.73 11.88 -21.14
C GLY A 362 17.24 11.69 -20.86
N GLU A 363 16.77 10.47 -20.57
CA GLU A 363 15.42 10.27 -20.02
C GLU A 363 15.35 10.90 -18.62
N THR A 364 14.36 11.77 -18.37
CA THR A 364 14.19 12.36 -17.04
C THR A 364 13.61 11.36 -16.06
N ALA A 365 13.83 11.57 -14.76
CA ALA A 365 13.24 10.76 -13.69
C ALA A 365 11.72 10.61 -13.86
N ARG A 366 11.02 11.70 -14.19
CA ARG A 366 9.58 11.70 -14.43
C ARG A 366 9.21 10.86 -15.65
N GLN A 367 9.92 10.99 -16.77
CA GLN A 367 9.69 10.15 -17.96
C GLN A 367 9.86 8.66 -17.65
N GLY A 368 10.87 8.29 -16.85
CA GLY A 368 11.07 6.91 -16.40
C GLY A 368 9.93 6.38 -15.54
N GLN A 369 9.45 7.18 -14.58
CA GLN A 369 8.30 6.84 -13.73
C GLN A 369 7.03 6.65 -14.56
N GLU A 370 6.76 7.60 -15.45
CA GLU A 370 5.61 7.56 -16.35
C GLU A 370 5.64 6.38 -17.33
N ARG A 371 6.82 5.99 -17.80
CA ARG A 371 6.99 4.76 -18.59
C ARG A 371 6.62 3.54 -17.75
N CYS A 372 7.08 3.47 -16.50
CA CYS A 372 6.73 2.37 -15.59
C CYS A 372 5.22 2.29 -15.33
N VAL A 373 4.54 3.43 -15.12
CA VAL A 373 3.07 3.49 -14.97
C VAL A 373 2.39 2.81 -16.16
N ARG A 374 2.77 3.19 -17.37
CA ARG A 374 2.19 2.62 -18.61
C ARG A 374 2.43 1.12 -18.70
N GLU A 375 3.61 0.65 -18.31
CA GLU A 375 3.88 -0.79 -18.27
C GLU A 375 3.01 -1.52 -17.24
N VAL A 376 2.77 -0.92 -16.07
CA VAL A 376 1.86 -1.49 -15.05
C VAL A 376 0.42 -1.52 -15.58
N TRP A 377 -0.09 -0.42 -16.13
CA TRP A 377 -1.45 -0.36 -16.71
C TRP A 377 -1.70 -1.41 -17.79
N ARG A 378 -0.70 -1.67 -18.64
CA ARG A 378 -0.74 -2.72 -19.67
C ARG A 378 -0.99 -4.12 -19.10
N ARG A 379 -0.70 -4.32 -17.82
CA ARG A 379 -0.72 -5.61 -17.13
C ARG A 379 -1.91 -5.75 -16.19
N VAL A 380 -2.33 -4.66 -15.54
CA VAL A 380 -3.43 -4.65 -14.55
C VAL A 380 -4.78 -4.25 -15.15
N GLY A 381 -4.82 -3.67 -16.35
CA GLY A 381 -6.01 -3.02 -16.92
C GLY A 381 -6.84 -3.84 -17.93
N ASP A 382 -6.33 -4.99 -18.41
CA ASP A 382 -6.93 -5.65 -19.58
C ASP A 382 -7.86 -6.82 -19.24
N TRP A 383 -8.92 -6.51 -18.48
CA TRP A 383 -9.98 -7.45 -18.14
C TRP A 383 -10.91 -7.77 -19.32
N THR A 384 -10.84 -7.00 -20.40
CA THR A 384 -11.75 -7.08 -21.55
C THR A 384 -11.18 -7.86 -22.75
N ILE A 385 -9.85 -7.93 -22.90
CA ILE A 385 -9.20 -8.65 -24.03
C ILE A 385 -8.77 -10.06 -23.62
N ARG A 386 -8.43 -10.32 -22.34
CA ARG A 386 -8.06 -11.69 -21.90
C ARG A 386 -9.20 -12.70 -21.99
N GLY A 387 -10.46 -12.26 -21.88
CA GLY A 387 -11.62 -13.10 -22.20
C GLY A 387 -11.65 -13.55 -23.67
N ARG A 388 -11.14 -12.73 -24.59
CA ARG A 388 -11.08 -13.04 -26.03
C ARG A 388 -9.90 -13.95 -26.41
N GLU A 389 -8.75 -13.83 -25.75
CA GLU A 389 -7.59 -14.70 -26.05
C GLU A 389 -7.78 -16.14 -25.55
N LEU A 390 -8.43 -16.34 -24.42
CA LEU A 390 -8.83 -17.69 -23.95
C LEU A 390 -9.89 -18.33 -24.85
N GLU A 391 -10.82 -17.56 -25.42
CA GLU A 391 -11.79 -18.06 -26.41
C GLU A 391 -11.15 -18.39 -27.77
N LEU A 392 -10.12 -17.65 -28.18
CA LEU A 392 -9.40 -17.86 -29.44
C LEU A 392 -8.32 -18.97 -29.35
N GLY A 393 -7.77 -19.21 -28.15
CA GLY A 393 -6.81 -20.28 -27.86
C GLY A 393 -7.38 -21.70 -27.94
N VAL A 394 -8.71 -21.86 -27.83
CA VAL A 394 -9.38 -23.18 -27.92
C VAL A 394 -9.61 -23.63 -29.37
N LYS A 395 -9.40 -22.76 -30.38
CA LYS A 395 -9.68 -23.06 -31.81
C LYS A 395 -8.47 -23.46 -32.67
N LYS A 396 -7.33 -23.88 -32.10
CA LYS A 396 -6.26 -24.55 -32.86
C LYS A 396 -6.23 -26.06 -32.59
N LYS A 397 -7.31 -26.78 -32.95
CA LYS A 397 -7.23 -28.22 -33.27
C LYS A 397 -7.08 -28.40 -34.79
N THR A 398 -5.84 -28.69 -35.18
CA THR A 398 -5.41 -29.55 -36.28
C THR A 398 -6.53 -30.06 -37.20
N LYS A 399 -6.62 -29.52 -38.42
CA LYS A 399 -7.29 -30.18 -39.55
C LYS A 399 -6.51 -31.45 -39.91
N LYS A 400 -6.88 -32.59 -39.32
CA LYS A 400 -6.54 -33.92 -39.87
C LYS A 400 -7.50 -34.18 -41.03
N THR A 401 -6.97 -34.16 -42.25
CA THR A 401 -7.58 -34.71 -43.45
C THR A 401 -7.91 -36.19 -43.20
N THR A 402 -9.19 -36.56 -43.17
CA THR A 402 -9.58 -37.98 -43.24
C THR A 402 -10.82 -38.12 -44.12
N MET A 403 -10.68 -38.98 -45.13
CA MET A 403 -11.69 -39.32 -46.10
C MET A 403 -12.96 -39.90 -45.46
N THR A 404 -14.08 -39.54 -46.07
CA THR A 404 -15.41 -40.09 -45.87
C THR A 404 -15.46 -41.60 -46.07
N THR A 405 -15.93 -42.34 -45.06
CA THR A 405 -16.69 -43.59 -45.28
C THR A 405 -17.92 -43.60 -44.38
N LYS A 406 -19.08 -43.74 -45.03
CA LYS A 406 -20.40 -43.92 -44.44
C LYS A 406 -20.46 -45.27 -43.71
N LYS A 407 -21.02 -45.31 -42.49
CA LYS A 407 -21.89 -46.43 -42.10
C LYS A 407 -22.90 -46.03 -41.03
N LYS A 408 -24.11 -46.56 -41.25
CA LYS A 408 -25.39 -46.32 -40.58
C LYS A 408 -25.52 -47.07 -39.24
N HIS A 409 -26.31 -46.46 -38.37
CA HIS A 409 -27.40 -47.03 -37.54
C HIS A 409 -27.15 -47.71 -36.18
N ARG A 410 -28.09 -47.32 -35.28
CA ARG A 410 -28.63 -47.96 -34.05
C ARG A 410 -27.73 -47.87 -32.80
N SER A 411 -28.24 -47.64 -31.59
CA SER A 411 -29.59 -47.45 -31.04
C SER A 411 -29.51 -46.75 -29.67
N LEU A 412 -30.66 -46.24 -29.21
CA LEU A 412 -30.93 -45.80 -27.83
C LEU A 412 -30.80 -46.92 -26.78
N GLU A 413 -30.79 -46.48 -25.52
CA GLU A 413 -30.86 -47.18 -24.21
C GLU A 413 -29.50 -47.22 -23.47
N GLN A 414 -29.33 -46.81 -22.21
CA GLN A 414 -30.23 -46.77 -21.04
C GLN A 414 -29.73 -45.72 -20.02
N ARG A 415 -30.66 -45.00 -19.37
CA ARG A 415 -30.47 -44.42 -18.03
C ARG A 415 -31.12 -45.37 -17.03
N LYS A 416 -30.39 -45.83 -15.99
CA LYS A 416 -30.81 -45.85 -14.57
C LYS A 416 -29.78 -46.53 -13.64
N ILE A 417 -29.29 -45.76 -12.66
CA ILE A 417 -29.17 -46.02 -11.21
C ILE A 417 -28.26 -47.20 -10.76
N ILE A 418 -27.23 -46.92 -9.93
CA ILE A 418 -27.12 -47.26 -8.49
C ILE A 418 -25.72 -46.91 -7.94
N HIS A 419 -25.76 -46.39 -6.72
CA HIS A 419 -24.72 -46.08 -5.73
C HIS A 419 -23.54 -47.06 -5.62
N SER A 420 -22.46 -46.50 -5.02
CA SER A 420 -21.31 -47.14 -4.37
C SER A 420 -20.08 -47.41 -5.26
N CYS A 421 -19.05 -46.58 -5.07
CA CYS A 421 -17.67 -46.99 -4.78
C CYS A 421 -16.78 -45.73 -4.70
N LEU A 422 -16.43 -45.33 -3.48
CA LEU A 422 -15.29 -44.44 -3.21
C LEU A 422 -13.99 -45.21 -3.51
N PRO A 423 -13.04 -44.65 -4.26
CA PRO A 423 -11.64 -45.03 -4.12
C PRO A 423 -10.97 -44.15 -3.07
N ARG A 424 -10.39 -44.82 -2.07
CA ARG A 424 -9.49 -44.26 -1.06
C ARG A 424 -8.32 -43.55 -1.73
N THR A 425 -8.00 -42.35 -1.26
CA THR A 425 -6.75 -41.64 -1.56
C THR A 425 -5.58 -42.33 -0.83
N PRO A 426 -4.43 -42.54 -1.46
CA PRO A 426 -3.20 -42.83 -0.72
C PRO A 426 -2.59 -41.52 -0.22
N SER A 427 -2.38 -41.48 1.09
CA SER A 427 -1.60 -40.49 1.83
C SER A 427 -0.15 -40.47 1.32
N ILE A 428 0.27 -39.33 0.77
CA ILE A 428 1.69 -39.04 0.50
C ILE A 428 2.23 -38.26 1.71
N SER A 429 3.02 -38.94 2.53
CA SER A 429 3.87 -38.31 3.55
C SER A 429 5.08 -37.67 2.85
N ILE A 430 5.21 -36.36 2.93
CA ILE A 430 6.43 -35.66 2.53
C ILE A 430 7.40 -35.74 3.72
N SER A 431 8.45 -36.55 3.58
CA SER A 431 9.59 -36.57 4.51
C SER A 431 10.41 -35.32 4.29
N LEU A 432 10.62 -34.56 5.35
CA LEU A 432 11.47 -33.38 5.40
C LEU A 432 12.89 -33.84 5.77
N ASP A 433 13.74 -34.14 4.79
CA ASP A 433 15.14 -34.44 5.06
C ASP A 433 15.90 -33.14 5.35
N VAL A 434 16.16 -32.92 6.64
CA VAL A 434 17.02 -31.89 7.20
C VAL A 434 18.48 -32.33 7.06
N TYR A 435 19.28 -31.53 6.35
CA TYR A 435 20.73 -31.69 6.26
C TYR A 435 21.39 -31.05 7.49
N ILE A 436 21.77 -31.86 8.49
CA ILE A 436 22.72 -31.46 9.54
C ILE A 436 23.81 -32.52 9.58
N SER A 437 25.04 -32.13 9.26
CA SER A 437 26.24 -32.93 9.54
C SER A 437 27.13 -32.14 10.50
N ASN A 438 27.05 -32.51 11.78
CA ASN A 438 28.05 -32.19 12.79
C ASN A 438 29.13 -33.28 12.76
N HIS A 439 30.39 -32.88 12.58
CA HIS A 439 31.54 -33.74 12.87
C HIS A 439 32.00 -33.50 14.32
N LEU A 440 31.84 -34.52 15.16
CA LEU A 440 32.53 -34.68 16.44
C LEU A 440 33.20 -36.06 16.40
N ILE A 441 34.54 -36.06 16.41
CA ILE A 441 35.35 -37.23 16.77
C ILE A 441 36.08 -36.92 18.06
N SER A 442 36.11 -37.95 18.91
CA SER A 442 36.35 -37.98 20.34
C SER A 442 37.76 -37.64 20.81
N SER A 443 37.77 -37.12 22.04
CA SER A 443 38.84 -37.00 23.03
C SER A 443 39.60 -38.29 23.38
N GLN A 444 40.94 -38.19 23.44
CA GLN A 444 41.85 -38.62 24.52
C GLN A 444 43.08 -37.69 24.39
N GLY A 445 43.69 -37.02 25.35
CA GLY A 445 43.77 -37.15 26.80
C GLY A 445 45.26 -36.96 27.17
N ARG A 446 45.57 -35.99 28.07
CA ARG A 446 46.87 -35.69 28.73
C ARG A 446 47.92 -34.87 27.95
N VAL A 447 48.75 -33.99 28.53
CA VAL A 447 48.84 -33.19 29.77
C VAL A 447 50.17 -32.40 29.62
N SER A 448 50.19 -31.15 30.10
CA SER A 448 51.34 -30.35 30.59
C SER A 448 52.37 -29.69 29.64
N GLN A 449 52.71 -28.45 30.08
CA GLN A 449 53.99 -27.71 29.94
C GLN A 449 54.31 -27.16 28.54
N GLN A 450 55.01 -26.04 28.33
CA GLN A 450 55.39 -24.81 29.05
C GLN A 450 56.21 -24.01 27.98
N GLU A 451 56.30 -22.68 28.10
CA GLU A 451 57.38 -21.82 27.57
C GLU A 451 57.46 -21.41 26.08
N HIS A 452 57.30 -20.09 25.88
CA HIS A 452 58.23 -19.14 25.25
C HIS A 452 59.20 -19.56 24.12
N LYS A 453 59.11 -18.83 22.98
CA LYS A 453 60.15 -18.08 22.22
C LYS A 453 59.75 -18.00 20.74
N SER A 454 59.43 -16.81 20.19
CA SER A 454 60.34 -15.85 19.53
C SER A 454 61.04 -16.37 18.27
N GLU A 455 61.00 -15.53 17.22
CA GLU A 455 61.79 -15.56 15.97
C GLU A 455 61.28 -16.57 14.91
N ARG A 456 61.00 -16.22 13.65
CA ARG A 456 61.42 -15.13 12.77
C ARG A 456 60.34 -14.86 11.71
#